data_AF-A0A4Z0Q7D9-F1
#
_entry.id   AF-A0A4Z0Q7D9-F1
#
_cell.length_a   1.000
_cell.length_b   1.000
_cell.length_c   1.000
_cell.angle_alpha   90.00
_cell.angle_beta   90.00
_cell.angle_gamma   90.00
#
_symmetry.space_group_name_H-M   'P 1'
#
loop_
_entity.id
_entity.type
_entity.pdbx_description
1 polymer ?
#
loop_
_entity_poly.entity_id
_entity_poly.type
_entity_poly.pdbx_seq_one_letter_code
_entity_poly.pdbx_strand_id
1 'polypeptide(L)'
;MPIPYRTLFFLDNATTSILEVKRLDRPDDAAPDQLYHWLLFDKAAGHLTRLDFLSMLSRPQAEEREFEQGSLRFDQHTGVYTSATTRATQQLAASRHGELPQQLATAVEGYLQSV
;
A
#
# COMPACT_ATOMS: atom_id res chain seq x y z
N MET A 1 1.41 16.94 14.76
CA MET A 1 0.30 17.25 13.83
C MET A 1 0.25 16.15 12.79
N PRO A 2 -0.94 15.70 12.35
CA PRO A 2 -1.04 14.65 11.33
C PRO A 2 -0.47 15.16 10.00
N ILE A 3 0.23 14.29 9.27
CA ILE A 3 0.73 14.60 7.94
C ILE A 3 -0.41 14.33 6.95
N PRO A 4 -0.83 15.32 6.15
CA PRO A 4 -1.91 15.11 5.18
C PRO A 4 -1.46 14.14 4.08
N TYR A 5 -2.30 13.15 3.78
CA TYR A 5 -2.09 12.19 2.71
C TYR A 5 -3.40 11.83 2.02
N ARG A 6 -3.30 11.18 0.85
CA ARG A 6 -4.42 10.58 0.13
C ARG A 6 -4.14 9.11 -0.13
N THR A 7 -5.09 8.23 0.19
CA THR A 7 -5.04 6.83 -0.23
C THR A 7 -5.42 6.73 -1.71
N LEU A 8 -4.54 6.15 -2.53
CA LEU A 8 -4.76 5.94 -3.97
C LEU A 8 -5.30 4.55 -4.27
N PHE A 9 -4.71 3.54 -3.64
CA PHE A 9 -5.16 2.15 -3.71
C PHE A 9 -5.26 1.59 -2.30
N PHE A 10 -6.28 0.78 -2.08
CA PHE A 10 -6.47 0.05 -0.83
C PHE A 10 -7.00 -1.34 -1.15
N LEU A 11 -6.23 -2.35 -0.81
CA LEU A 11 -6.55 -3.75 -0.97
C LEU A 11 -6.49 -4.44 0.39
N ASP A 12 -7.51 -5.23 0.70
CA ASP A 12 -7.71 -5.72 2.05
C ASP A 12 -8.22 -7.16 2.09
N ASN A 13 -7.82 -7.89 3.13
CA ASN A 13 -8.45 -9.14 3.53
C ASN A 13 -8.46 -9.27 5.07
N ALA A 14 -8.79 -10.45 5.59
CA ALA A 14 -8.89 -10.66 7.03
C ALA A 14 -7.56 -10.45 7.81
N THR A 15 -6.40 -10.65 7.17
CA THR A 15 -5.09 -10.67 7.85
C THR A 15 -4.14 -9.56 7.40
N THR A 16 -4.34 -9.03 6.19
CA THR A 16 -3.39 -8.16 5.51
C THR A 16 -4.12 -7.00 4.84
N SER A 17 -3.51 -5.82 4.89
CA SER A 17 -3.87 -4.69 4.03
C SER A 17 -2.67 -4.27 3.20
N ILE A 18 -2.87 -3.91 1.93
CA ILE A 18 -1.87 -3.25 1.10
C ILE A 18 -2.48 -1.97 0.56
N LEU A 19 -1.75 -0.87 0.66
CA LEU A 19 -2.21 0.43 0.20
C LEU A 19 -1.08 1.26 -0.39
N GLU A 20 -1.45 2.13 -1.32
CA GLU A 20 -0.61 3.22 -1.78
C GLU A 20 -1.15 4.53 -1.22
N VAL A 21 -0.27 5.32 -0.59
CA VAL A 21 -0.58 6.66 -0.14
C VAL A 21 0.26 7.69 -0.87
N LYS A 22 -0.36 8.81 -1.26
CA LYS A 22 0.33 10.02 -1.73
C LYS A 22 0.40 11.03 -0.58
N ARG A 23 1.60 11.47 -0.22
CA ARG A 23 1.83 12.59 0.71
C ARG A 23 1.39 13.91 0.07
N LEU A 24 0.73 14.76 0.86
CA LEU A 24 0.22 16.07 0.42
C LEU A 24 0.95 17.25 1.08
N ASP A 25 1.89 16.97 1.98
CA ASP A 25 2.74 17.95 2.65
C ASP A 25 4.03 18.27 1.88
N ARG A 26 4.21 17.67 0.71
CA ARG A 26 5.39 17.80 -0.14
C ARG A 26 5.02 18.49 -1.46
N PRO A 27 5.97 19.22 -2.09
CA PRO A 27 5.80 19.75 -3.44
C PRO A 27 5.55 18.64 -4.46
N ASP A 28 4.73 18.90 -5.48
CA ASP A 28 4.41 17.91 -6.52
C ASP A 28 5.62 17.54 -7.42
N ASP A 29 6.70 18.33 -7.38
CA ASP A 29 7.97 18.07 -8.09
C ASP A 29 8.99 17.29 -7.24
N ALA A 30 8.64 16.91 -6.01
CA ALA A 30 9.45 16.00 -5.21
C ALA A 30 9.59 14.63 -5.88
N ALA A 31 10.66 13.91 -5.52
CA ALA A 31 10.91 12.59 -6.09
C ALA A 31 9.74 11.63 -5.78
N PRO A 32 9.32 10.75 -6.73
CA PRO A 32 8.16 9.89 -6.53
C PRO A 32 8.23 9.00 -5.28
N ASP A 33 9.41 8.55 -4.88
CA ASP A 33 9.66 7.75 -3.68
C ASP A 33 9.51 8.53 -2.36
N GLN A 34 9.44 9.86 -2.42
CA GLN A 34 9.08 10.75 -1.30
C GLN A 34 7.60 11.10 -1.28
N LEU A 35 6.91 10.96 -2.41
CA LEU A 35 5.50 11.29 -2.56
C LEU A 35 4.61 10.06 -2.37
N TYR A 36 4.98 8.94 -2.96
CA TYR A 36 4.18 7.73 -3.04
C TYR A 36 4.81 6.63 -2.20
N HIS A 37 4.03 6.09 -1.27
CA HIS A 37 4.46 5.00 -0.41
C HIS A 37 3.50 3.84 -0.54
N TRP A 38 4.03 2.69 -0.97
CA TRP A 38 3.37 1.41 -0.86
C TRP A 38 3.62 0.84 0.54
N LEU A 39 2.55 0.41 1.19
CA LEU A 39 2.56 -0.03 2.58
C LEU A 39 1.86 -1.39 2.68
N LEU A 40 2.47 -2.31 3.41
CA LEU A 40 1.93 -3.63 3.76
C LEU A 40 1.67 -3.64 5.27
N PHE A 41 0.42 -3.88 5.65
CA PHE A 41 0.00 -3.95 7.04
C PHE A 41 -0.34 -5.39 7.43
N ASP A 42 0.37 -5.93 8.41
CA ASP A 42 0.01 -7.18 9.08
C ASP A 42 -0.97 -6.85 10.22
N LYS A 43 -2.23 -7.30 10.09
CA LYS A 43 -3.28 -7.00 11.06
C LYS A 43 -3.11 -7.77 12.38
N ALA A 44 -2.48 -8.94 12.34
CA ALA A 44 -2.26 -9.77 13.53
C ALA A 44 -1.17 -9.17 14.41
N ALA A 45 -0.07 -8.71 13.79
CA ALA A 45 1.02 -8.04 14.49
C ALA A 45 0.77 -6.54 14.71
N GLY A 46 -0.15 -5.93 13.95
CA GLY A 46 -0.34 -4.48 13.92
C GLY A 46 0.85 -3.74 13.34
N HIS A 47 1.64 -4.39 12.48
CA HIS A 47 2.90 -3.86 11.96
C HIS A 47 2.73 -3.38 10.52
N LEU A 48 3.18 -2.16 10.25
CA LEU A 48 3.22 -1.55 8.93
C LEU A 48 4.64 -1.56 8.37
N THR A 49 4.79 -2.10 7.17
CA THR A 49 6.07 -2.20 6.45
C THR A 49 5.97 -1.41 5.15
N ARG A 50 6.96 -0.55 4.87
CA ARG A 50 7.10 0.06 3.55
C ARG A 50 7.53 -0.99 2.54
N LEU A 51 6.88 -1.03 1.39
CA LEU A 51 7.28 -1.82 0.24
C LEU A 51 8.19 -0.98 -0.65
N ASP A 52 9.38 -1.49 -0.95
CA ASP A 52 10.38 -0.80 -1.76
C ASP A 52 10.08 -1.03 -3.23
N PHE A 53 9.49 -0.01 -3.86
CA PHE A 53 9.02 -0.06 -5.23
C PHE A 53 10.18 -0.19 -6.23
N LEU A 54 10.09 -1.21 -7.08
CA LEU A 54 11.08 -1.48 -8.12
C LEU A 54 10.55 -1.09 -9.51
N SER A 55 9.35 -1.54 -9.86
CA SER A 55 8.77 -1.27 -11.18
C SER A 55 7.26 -1.46 -11.19
N MET A 56 6.62 -0.95 -12.24
CA MET A 56 5.20 -1.17 -12.49
C MET A 56 4.96 -1.54 -13.95
N LEU A 57 3.90 -2.32 -14.15
CA LEU A 57 3.31 -2.55 -15.46
C LEU A 57 1.81 -2.30 -15.39
N SER A 58 1.34 -1.30 -16.13
CA SER A 58 -0.08 -0.97 -16.23
C SER A 58 -0.62 -1.50 -17.56
N ARG A 59 -1.66 -2.32 -17.48
CA ARG A 59 -2.41 -2.85 -18.63
C ARG A 59 -3.90 -2.50 -18.46
N PRO A 60 -4.69 -2.45 -19.54
CA PRO A 60 -6.10 -2.01 -19.46
C PRO A 60 -6.98 -2.76 -18.46
N GLN A 61 -6.61 -3.99 -18.08
CA GLN A 61 -7.40 -4.85 -17.19
C GLN A 61 -6.67 -5.19 -15.88
N ALA A 62 -5.39 -4.82 -15.74
CA ALA A 62 -4.60 -5.21 -14.58
C ALA A 62 -3.42 -4.26 -14.39
N GLU A 63 -3.16 -3.95 -13.13
CA GLU A 63 -1.98 -3.26 -12.64
C GLU A 63 -1.05 -4.28 -11.98
N GLU A 64 0.25 -4.18 -12.25
CA GLU A 64 1.30 -4.95 -11.60
C GLU A 64 2.29 -3.99 -10.95
N ARG A 65 2.70 -4.31 -9.73
CA ARG A 65 3.70 -3.59 -8.94
C ARG A 65 4.70 -4.61 -8.43
N GLU A 66 5.98 -4.36 -8.70
CA GLU A 66 7.09 -5.16 -8.20
C GLU A 66 7.77 -4.41 -7.06
N PHE A 67 8.03 -5.12 -5.98
CA PHE A 67 8.70 -4.62 -4.78
C PHE A 67 9.85 -5.55 -4.40
N GLU A 68 10.81 -5.08 -3.60
CA GLU A 68 11.82 -5.97 -3.02
C GLU A 68 11.18 -7.09 -2.17
N GLN A 69 10.07 -6.80 -1.50
CA GLN A 69 9.38 -7.71 -0.59
C GLN A 69 8.41 -8.68 -1.28
N GLY A 70 8.08 -8.47 -2.56
CA GLY A 70 7.09 -9.26 -3.29
C GLY A 70 6.49 -8.54 -4.48
N SER A 71 5.44 -9.12 -5.07
CA SER A 71 4.71 -8.53 -6.18
C SER A 71 3.22 -8.44 -5.91
N LEU A 72 2.58 -7.40 -6.42
CA LEU A 72 1.14 -7.18 -6.34
C LEU A 72 0.58 -7.06 -7.75
N ARG A 73 -0.38 -7.94 -8.10
CA ARG A 73 -1.20 -7.81 -9.31
C ARG A 73 -2.64 -7.54 -8.93
N PHE A 74 -3.25 -6.49 -9.46
CA PHE A 74 -4.59 -6.09 -9.03
C PHE A 74 -5.39 -5.37 -10.12
N ASP A 75 -6.69 -5.24 -9.88
CA ASP A 75 -7.63 -4.47 -10.69
C ASP A 75 -8.57 -3.66 -9.77
N GLN A 76 -9.68 -3.17 -10.31
CA GLN A 76 -10.66 -2.36 -9.57
C GLN A 76 -11.48 -3.12 -8.51
N HIS A 77 -11.32 -4.45 -8.43
CA HIS A 77 -12.12 -5.35 -7.61
C HIS A 77 -11.28 -6.23 -6.70
N THR A 78 -10.13 -6.71 -7.17
CA THR A 78 -9.32 -7.71 -6.46
C THR A 78 -7.83 -7.50 -6.68
N GLY A 79 -7.02 -8.13 -5.85
CA GLY A 79 -5.58 -8.24 -6.04
C GLY A 79 -5.01 -9.52 -5.49
N VAL A 80 -3.81 -9.85 -5.93
CA VAL A 80 -3.01 -10.97 -5.44
C VAL A 80 -1.63 -10.45 -5.10
N TYR A 81 -1.25 -10.56 -3.83
CA TYR A 81 0.10 -10.30 -3.37
C TYR A 81 0.88 -11.60 -3.26
N THR A 82 2.12 -11.63 -3.73
CA THR A 82 3.04 -12.76 -3.63
C THR A 82 4.30 -12.33 -2.91
N SER A 83 4.58 -12.92 -1.74
CA SER A 83 5.79 -12.61 -0.97
C SER A 83 7.04 -13.14 -1.68
N ALA A 84 8.09 -12.32 -1.77
CA ALA A 84 9.38 -12.75 -2.31
C ALA A 84 10.07 -13.80 -1.41
N THR A 85 9.94 -13.64 -0.08
CA THR A 85 10.59 -14.50 0.93
C THR A 85 9.91 -15.86 1.06
N THR A 86 8.59 -15.87 1.25
CA THR A 86 7.85 -17.12 1.56
C THR A 86 7.24 -17.77 0.32
N ARG A 87 7.16 -17.03 -0.80
CA ARG A 87 6.39 -17.40 -2.01
C ARG A 87 4.91 -17.63 -1.76
N ALA A 88 4.40 -17.32 -0.56
CA ALA A 88 2.98 -17.38 -0.25
C ALA A 88 2.22 -16.31 -1.04
N THR A 89 1.03 -16.68 -1.49
CA THR A 89 0.11 -15.78 -2.18
C THR A 89 -1.08 -15.45 -1.28
N GLN A 90 -1.54 -14.22 -1.34
CA GLN A 90 -2.71 -13.75 -0.60
C GLN A 90 -3.66 -13.05 -1.56
N GLN A 91 -4.92 -13.46 -1.57
CA GLN A 91 -5.98 -12.75 -2.26
C GLN A 91 -6.45 -11.57 -1.41
N LEU A 92 -6.69 -10.45 -2.07
CA LEU A 92 -7.12 -9.20 -1.48
C LEU A 92 -8.32 -8.68 -2.26
N ALA A 93 -9.27 -8.06 -1.58
CA ALA A 93 -10.35 -7.32 -2.21
C ALA A 93 -9.95 -5.84 -2.34
N ALA A 94 -10.11 -5.25 -3.52
CA ALA A 94 -9.96 -3.82 -3.68
C ALA A 94 -11.11 -3.14 -2.92
N SER A 95 -10.74 -2.37 -1.92
CA SER A 95 -11.69 -1.67 -1.10
C SER A 95 -12.00 -0.31 -1.68
N ARG A 96 -13.29 0.03 -1.66
CA ARG A 96 -13.80 1.37 -1.99
C ARG A 96 -14.13 2.17 -0.73
N HIS A 97 -13.65 1.73 0.44
CA HIS A 97 -13.88 2.49 1.67
C HIS A 97 -13.37 3.92 1.49
N GLY A 98 -14.21 4.91 1.84
CA GLY A 98 -13.81 6.32 1.84
C GLY A 98 -12.75 6.63 2.90
N GLU A 99 -12.66 5.77 3.93
CA GLU A 99 -11.75 5.93 5.07
C GLU A 99 -11.08 4.58 5.40
N LEU A 100 -9.82 4.62 5.85
CA LEU A 100 -9.11 3.43 6.30
C LEU A 100 -9.66 2.97 7.67
N PRO A 101 -9.68 1.66 7.97
CA PRO A 101 -9.96 1.16 9.31
C PRO A 101 -9.06 1.85 10.35
N GLN A 102 -9.61 2.18 11.53
CA GLN A 102 -8.92 3.02 12.53
C GLN A 102 -7.51 2.53 12.89
N GLN A 103 -7.33 1.23 13.06
CA GLN A 103 -6.02 0.64 13.38
C GLN A 103 -5.00 0.89 12.25
N LEU A 104 -5.42 0.72 11.00
CA LEU A 104 -4.58 0.98 9.83
C LEU A 104 -4.29 2.48 9.68
N ALA A 105 -5.30 3.34 9.86
CA ALA A 105 -5.11 4.79 9.83
C ALA A 105 -4.06 5.25 10.85
N THR A 106 -4.17 4.76 12.10
CA THR A 106 -3.22 5.06 13.18
C THR A 106 -1.80 4.62 12.81
N ALA A 107 -1.65 3.42 12.23
CA ALA A 107 -0.35 2.91 11.81
C ALA A 107 0.26 3.75 10.67
N VAL A 108 -0.55 4.15 9.68
CA VAL A 108 -0.11 5.00 8.56
C VAL A 108 0.32 6.37 9.04
N GLU A 109 -0.45 6.99 9.94
CA GLU A 109 -0.10 8.29 10.53
C GLU A 109 1.23 8.22 11.30
N GLY A 110 1.42 7.19 12.12
CA GLY A 110 2.65 6.96 12.85
C GLY A 110 3.86 6.76 11.93
N TYR A 111 3.68 5.97 10.86
CA TYR A 111 4.71 5.78 9.84
C TYR A 111 5.09 7.09 9.15
N LEU A 112 4.10 7.87 8.67
CA LEU A 112 4.36 9.12 7.95
C LEU A 112 5.09 10.15 8.81
N GLN A 113 4.82 10.19 10.12
CA GLN A 113 5.53 11.08 11.06
C GLN A 113 7.01 10.69 11.26
N SER A 114 7.38 9.45 10.95
CA SER A 114 8.75 8.94 11.12
C SER A 114 9.62 9.08 9.86
N VAL A 115 9.04 9.45 8.71
CA VAL A 115 9.71 9.51 7.40
C VAL A 115 9.58 10.86 6.69
#